data_AF-A0A4P8EDP9-F1
#
_entry.id   AF-A0A4P8EDP9-F1
#
_cell.length_a   1.000
_cell.length_b   1.000
_cell.length_c   1.000
_cell.angle_alpha   90.00
_cell.angle_beta   90.00
_cell.angle_gamma   90.00
#
_symmetry.space_group_name_H-M   'P 1'
#
loop_
_entity.id
_entity.type
_entity.pdbx_description
1 polymer ?
#
loop_
_entity_poly.entity_id
_entity_poly.type
_entity_poly.pdbx_seq_one_letter_code
_entity_poly.pdbx_strand_id
1 'polypeptide(L)'
;MMHPGFPLTLCALALSACAASVPPLPRAPIVLDGVSYNVAKRPTGAVEVSRIGRPFENWEGQEARRAADRFCVTRAKTSIKDRFQGSTWLIVEGCA
;
A
#
# COMPACT_ATOMS: atom_id res chain seq x y z
N MET A 1 53.40 -43.06 -0.81
CA MET A 1 52.97 -42.34 0.40
C MET A 1 52.31 -41.04 -0.06
N MET A 2 51.12 -40.75 0.51
CA MET A 2 50.35 -39.49 0.43
C MET A 2 49.67 -39.12 -0.91
N HIS A 3 48.43 -39.59 -1.05
CA HIS A 3 47.39 -38.87 -1.79
C HIS A 3 46.56 -38.07 -0.76
N PRO A 4 46.11 -36.85 -1.07
CA PRO A 4 44.86 -36.33 -0.57
C PRO A 4 43.89 -36.07 -1.72
N GLY A 5 42.86 -36.91 -1.79
CA GLY A 5 41.70 -36.73 -2.68
C GLY A 5 40.83 -35.57 -2.20
N PHE A 6 40.38 -34.77 -3.17
CA PHE A 6 39.33 -33.78 -3.02
C PHE A 6 37.98 -34.44 -2.70
N PRO A 7 37.22 -33.93 -1.71
CA PRO A 7 35.78 -34.01 -1.76
C PRO A 7 35.21 -32.61 -2.06
N LEU A 8 34.89 -32.42 -3.34
CA LEU A 8 33.97 -31.39 -3.83
C LEU A 8 32.62 -31.58 -3.13
N THR A 9 32.40 -30.86 -2.04
CA THR A 9 31.11 -30.85 -1.34
C THR A 9 30.20 -29.86 -2.06
N LEU A 10 29.47 -30.41 -3.04
CA LEU A 10 28.30 -29.80 -3.68
C LEU A 10 27.24 -29.48 -2.61
N CYS A 11 27.16 -28.24 -2.17
CA CYS A 11 26.00 -27.73 -1.45
C CYS A 11 25.32 -26.66 -2.31
N ALA A 12 24.57 -27.15 -3.30
CA ALA A 12 23.62 -26.36 -4.07
C ALA A 12 22.41 -26.04 -3.18
N LEU A 13 22.52 -25.00 -2.34
CA LEU A 13 21.42 -24.51 -1.53
C LEU A 13 20.64 -23.44 -2.29
N ALA A 14 19.50 -23.90 -2.81
CA ALA A 14 18.23 -23.21 -2.97
C ALA A 14 18.27 -21.77 -3.48
N LEU A 15 17.84 -21.61 -4.74
CA LEU A 15 17.33 -20.34 -5.27
C LEU A 15 16.27 -19.79 -4.30
N SER A 16 16.67 -18.82 -3.48
CA SER A 16 15.75 -17.93 -2.79
C SER A 16 14.99 -17.19 -3.87
N ALA A 17 13.79 -17.68 -4.19
CA ALA A 17 12.83 -16.94 -4.98
C ALA A 17 12.51 -15.68 -4.18
N CYS A 18 13.24 -14.60 -4.46
CA CYS A 18 12.77 -13.26 -4.14
C CYS A 18 11.43 -13.14 -4.85
N ALA A 19 10.34 -13.33 -4.09
CA ALA A 19 9.05 -12.81 -4.47
C ALA A 19 9.24 -11.30 -4.56
N ALA A 20 9.61 -10.84 -5.76
CA ALA A 20 9.58 -9.45 -6.12
C ALA A 20 8.11 -9.04 -5.94
N SER A 21 7.81 -8.49 -4.78
CA SER A 21 6.59 -7.77 -4.51
C SER A 21 6.62 -6.63 -5.50
N VAL A 22 6.00 -6.82 -6.67
CA VAL A 22 5.83 -5.74 -7.64
C VAL A 22 5.14 -4.64 -6.87
N PRO A 23 5.82 -3.51 -6.58
CA PRO A 23 5.16 -2.43 -5.90
C PRO A 23 3.99 -2.03 -6.80
N PRO A 24 2.78 -1.84 -6.25
CA PRO A 24 1.67 -1.38 -7.07
C PRO A 24 2.12 -0.13 -7.82
N LEU A 25 1.96 -0.15 -9.15
CA LEU A 25 2.30 0.98 -10.03
C LEU A 25 1.76 2.27 -9.37
N PRO A 26 2.63 3.27 -9.12
CA PRO A 26 2.20 4.50 -8.48
C PRO A 26 1.11 5.13 -9.35
N ARG A 27 -0.12 5.12 -8.85
CA ARG A 27 -1.17 5.94 -9.43
C ARG A 27 -0.81 7.39 -9.18
N ALA A 28 -0.99 8.22 -10.21
CA ALA A 28 -0.81 9.65 -10.08
C ALA A 28 -1.64 10.17 -8.89
N PRO A 29 -1.14 11.17 -8.14
CA PRO A 29 -1.91 11.80 -7.08
C PRO A 29 -3.26 12.29 -7.58
N ILE A 30 -4.28 12.16 -6.74
CA ILE A 30 -5.59 12.74 -7.02
C ILE A 30 -5.60 14.16 -6.52
N VAL A 31 -6.16 15.06 -7.32
CA VAL A 31 -6.42 16.44 -6.90
C VAL A 31 -7.91 16.62 -6.66
N LEU A 32 -8.27 17.07 -5.47
CA LEU A 32 -9.63 17.44 -5.08
C LEU A 32 -9.58 18.81 -4.42
N ASP A 33 -10.37 19.76 -4.91
CA ASP A 33 -10.44 21.14 -4.39
C ASP A 33 -9.07 21.84 -4.27
N GLY A 34 -8.14 21.54 -5.20
CA GLY A 34 -6.77 22.09 -5.18
C GLY A 34 -5.82 21.41 -4.19
N VAL A 35 -6.27 20.39 -3.46
CA VAL A 35 -5.45 19.59 -2.55
C VAL A 35 -5.08 18.28 -3.22
N SER A 36 -3.82 17.87 -3.09
CA SER A 36 -3.31 16.62 -3.67
C SER A 36 -3.25 15.49 -2.64
N TYR A 37 -3.62 14.29 -3.06
CA TYR A 37 -3.69 13.09 -2.23
C TYR A 37 -2.98 11.93 -2.90
N ASN A 38 -2.17 11.19 -2.13
CA ASN A 38 -1.73 9.87 -2.53
C ASN A 38 -2.78 8.86 -2.05
N VAL A 39 -3.35 8.11 -2.99
CA VAL A 39 -4.37 7.12 -2.71
C VAL A 39 -3.93 5.77 -3.27
N ALA A 40 -3.92 4.75 -2.41
CA ALA A 40 -3.47 3.42 -2.76
C ALA A 40 -4.47 2.35 -2.32
N LYS A 41 -4.68 1.33 -3.15
CA LYS A 41 -5.45 0.15 -2.77
C LYS A 41 -4.52 -0.86 -2.13
N ARG A 42 -4.80 -1.26 -0.89
CA ARG A 42 -4.09 -2.34 -0.20
C ARG A 42 -4.52 -3.71 -0.76
N PRO A 43 -3.70 -4.77 -0.62
CA PRO A 43 -4.07 -6.13 -1.03
C PRO A 43 -5.39 -6.64 -0.42
N THR A 44 -5.76 -6.13 0.76
CA THR A 44 -7.03 -6.45 1.43
C THR A 44 -8.26 -5.83 0.77
N GLY A 45 -8.09 -4.98 -0.24
CA GLY A 45 -9.15 -4.21 -0.87
C GLY A 45 -9.36 -2.82 -0.28
N ALA A 46 -8.89 -2.58 0.94
CA ALA A 46 -8.98 -1.29 1.62
C ALA A 46 -8.25 -0.18 0.84
N VAL A 47 -8.75 1.04 0.94
CA VAL A 47 -8.15 2.23 0.31
C VAL A 47 -7.46 3.06 1.38
N GLU A 48 -6.16 3.24 1.23
CA GLU A 48 -5.36 4.14 2.07
C GLU A 48 -5.24 5.50 1.40
N VAL A 49 -5.46 6.55 2.18
CA VAL A 49 -5.42 7.95 1.74
C VAL A 49 -4.42 8.69 2.59
N SER A 50 -3.46 9.35 1.95
CA SER A 50 -2.57 10.33 2.58
C SER A 50 -2.64 11.65 1.83
N ARG A 51 -2.54 12.76 2.56
CA ARG A 51 -2.54 14.11 1.99
C ARG A 51 -1.10 14.54 1.72
N ILE A 52 -0.87 15.14 0.56
CA ILE A 52 0.44 15.70 0.21
C ILE A 52 0.58 17.09 0.87
N GLY A 53 1.77 17.38 1.39
CA GLY A 53 2.11 18.68 2.00
C GLY A 53 1.91 18.71 3.52
N ARG A 54 0.69 18.41 4.01
CA ARG A 54 0.44 18.25 5.46
C ARG A 54 -0.20 16.89 5.77
N PRO A 55 0.15 16.23 6.88
CA PRO A 55 -0.55 15.04 7.34
C PRO A 55 -2.04 15.29 7.58
N PHE A 56 -2.82 14.20 7.55
CA PHE A 56 -4.18 14.24 8.10
C PHE A 56 -4.16 14.29 9.61
N GLU A 57 -5.19 14.91 10.18
CA GLU A 57 -5.55 14.76 11.58
C GLU A 57 -6.65 13.69 11.75
N ASN A 58 -6.79 13.18 12.96
CA ASN A 58 -7.74 12.10 13.27
C ASN A 58 -9.23 12.51 13.23
N TRP A 59 -9.54 13.80 13.11
CA TRP A 59 -10.91 14.30 12.89
C TRP A 59 -11.22 14.56 11.41
N GLU A 60 -10.24 14.44 10.51
CA GLU A 60 -10.39 14.78 9.08
C GLU A 60 -10.88 13.61 8.20
N GLY A 61 -11.50 12.59 8.79
CA GLY A 61 -11.91 11.37 8.08
C GLY A 61 -12.90 11.62 6.94
N GLN A 62 -13.74 12.64 7.05
CA GLN A 62 -14.66 13.01 5.96
C GLN A 62 -13.92 13.52 4.72
N GLU A 63 -12.82 14.26 4.90
CA GLU A 63 -12.01 14.70 3.77
C GLU A 63 -11.33 13.52 3.08
N ALA A 64 -10.73 12.63 3.86
CA ALA A 64 -10.11 11.42 3.33
C ALA A 64 -11.11 10.53 2.59
N ARG A 65 -12.35 10.40 3.08
CA ARG A 65 -13.43 9.68 2.40
C ARG A 65 -13.77 10.28 1.04
N ARG A 66 -13.82 11.61 0.90
CA ARG A 66 -14.04 12.25 -0.40
C ARG A 66 -12.90 11.97 -1.38
N ALA A 67 -11.65 12.00 -0.92
CA ALA A 67 -10.50 11.64 -1.74
C ALA A 67 -10.53 10.15 -2.17
N ALA A 68 -10.89 9.24 -1.27
CA ALA A 68 -11.10 7.84 -1.58
C ALA A 68 -12.25 7.63 -2.57
N ASP A 69 -13.35 8.37 -2.42
CA ASP A 69 -14.50 8.29 -3.31
C ASP A 69 -14.14 8.75 -4.73
N ARG A 70 -13.35 9.82 -4.84
CA ARG A 70 -12.79 10.26 -6.12
C ARG A 70 -11.90 9.19 -6.76
N PHE A 71 -11.07 8.52 -5.96
CA PHE A 71 -10.24 7.39 -6.42
C PHE A 71 -11.07 6.20 -6.90
N CYS A 72 -12.16 5.91 -6.20
CA CYS A 72 -13.08 4.82 -6.51
C CYS A 72 -14.12 5.18 -7.57
N VAL A 73 -14.01 6.34 -8.25
CA VAL A 73 -14.98 6.81 -9.24
C VAL A 73 -16.41 6.84 -8.65
N THR A 74 -16.55 7.51 -7.50
CA THR A 74 -17.80 7.67 -6.74
C THR A 74 -18.40 6.38 -6.18
N ARG A 75 -17.54 5.40 -5.87
CA ARG A 75 -17.92 4.10 -5.31
C ARG A 75 -17.10 3.72 -4.08
N ALA A 76 -16.60 4.67 -3.31
CA ALA A 76 -16.00 4.30 -2.03
C ALA A 76 -17.08 3.84 -1.06
N LYS A 77 -16.87 2.67 -0.46
CA LYS A 77 -17.74 2.15 0.59
C LYS A 77 -17.16 2.52 1.95
N THR A 78 -17.83 3.39 2.67
CA THR A 78 -17.41 3.82 4.02
C THR A 78 -17.94 2.86 5.08
N SER A 79 -17.21 2.74 6.18
CA SER A 79 -17.56 1.86 7.30
C SER A 79 -17.27 2.52 8.65
N ILE A 80 -17.90 2.01 9.70
CA ILE A 80 -17.55 2.36 11.09
C ILE A 80 -16.12 1.91 11.45
N LYS A 81 -15.54 1.00 10.67
CA LYS A 81 -14.16 0.50 10.85
C LYS A 81 -13.10 1.37 10.16
N ASP A 82 -13.52 2.37 9.38
CA ASP A 82 -12.60 3.34 8.79
C ASP A 82 -11.83 4.04 9.90
N ARG A 83 -10.52 4.17 9.75
CA ARG A 83 -9.68 4.63 10.85
C ARG A 83 -8.47 5.41 10.37
N PHE A 84 -8.09 6.36 11.22
CA PHE A 84 -6.83 7.05 11.14
C PHE A 84 -5.68 6.14 11.58
N GLN A 85 -4.56 6.16 10.85
CA GLN A 85 -3.35 5.38 11.12
C GLN A 85 -2.12 6.27 10.95
N GLY A 86 -1.68 6.88 12.04
CA GLY A 86 -0.47 7.72 12.08
C GLY A 86 -0.63 9.06 11.37
N SER A 87 -0.67 9.04 10.04
CA SER A 87 -0.82 10.21 9.17
C SER A 87 -1.78 9.98 8.00
N THR A 88 -2.32 8.77 7.89
CA THR A 88 -3.18 8.33 6.78
C THR A 88 -4.54 7.90 7.29
N TRP A 89 -5.51 7.88 6.39
CA TRP A 89 -6.82 7.30 6.65
C TRP A 89 -6.98 6.02 5.85
N LEU A 90 -7.50 4.98 6.50
CA LEU A 90 -7.83 3.72 5.85
C LEU A 90 -9.34 3.57 5.74
N ILE A 91 -9.84 3.52 4.51
CA ILE A 91 -11.23 3.20 4.17
C ILE A 91 -11.30 1.68 3.96
N VAL A 92 -11.87 0.98 4.95
CA VAL A 92 -11.64 -0.47 5.12
C VAL A 92 -12.30 -1.28 4.02
N GLU A 93 -13.51 -0.91 3.61
CA GLU A 93 -14.24 -1.63 2.56
C GLU A 93 -13.74 -1.28 1.15
N GLY A 94 -12.99 -0.17 1.01
CA GLY A 94 -12.40 0.27 -0.25
C GLY A 94 -13.44 0.68 -1.30
N CYS A 95 -13.19 0.30 -2.56
CA CYS A 95 -14.11 0.57 -3.67
C CYS A 95 -15.11 -0.59 -3.83
N ALA A 96 -16.40 -0.25 -4.00
CA ALA A 96 -17.49 -1.19 -4.27
C ALA A 96 -17.57 -1.64 -5.74
#